data_AF-A0A1I0RD65-F1
#
_entry.id   AF-A0A1I0RD65-F1
#
_cell.length_a   1.000
_cell.length_b   1.000
_cell.length_c   1.000
_cell.angle_alpha   90.00
_cell.angle_beta   90.00
_cell.angle_gamma   90.00
#
_symmetry.space_group_name_H-M   'P 1'
#
loop_
_entity.id
_entity.type
_entity.pdbx_description
1 polymer ?
#
loop_
_entity_poly.entity_id
_entity_poly.type
_entity_poly.pdbx_seq_one_letter_code
_entity_poly.pdbx_strand_id
1 'polypeptide(L)'
;MKIFLRTWLVGMLLLPQLLLARQLPIGAAAPDFHLPATDGKNYSLSSFSTASILAVVFTCNHCPTAQAYEGRIKKLTSDYAAKGVQVVAIMPNNAEALRYDELGYTDLGDSFEDMQQRAKDKQFNFPYLYDGDSEVVSRAYGPIATPHIFIFDKSRKLRYQGRIDDMENPAKKPGSTDARNAIEALLQQREVPVAITKVFGCSVKWKEKSKVAHTRTKEPVNVDTLSVGGIKDLLKNNSSNLRLINIWATWCVPCVAEFPEFIILGQTFSQRDFEFVSISADDPERKDKVLQFLDKQHATGKNYLFSGTDKYQLMEAVDPKWQGALPYTVLVEPGGKIVYAQQGEIDPVALRSLIFHHPMIGPLYRE
;
A
#
# COMPACT_ATOMS: atom_id res chain seq x y z
N MET A 1 -21.89 -6.06 -76.58
CA MET A 1 -21.46 -4.98 -75.67
C MET A 1 -21.08 -5.64 -74.35
N LYS A 2 -19.82 -5.47 -73.91
CA LYS A 2 -19.13 -6.31 -72.91
C LYS A 2 -19.72 -6.13 -71.50
N ILE A 3 -20.08 -7.24 -70.84
CA ILE A 3 -20.44 -7.28 -69.41
C ILE A 3 -19.14 -7.52 -68.63
N PHE A 4 -18.75 -6.54 -67.81
CA PHE A 4 -17.60 -6.64 -66.91
C PHE A 4 -18.03 -7.31 -65.59
N LEU A 5 -17.50 -8.52 -65.31
CA LEU A 5 -17.50 -9.08 -63.97
C LEU A 5 -16.45 -8.33 -63.12
N ARG A 6 -16.89 -7.63 -62.08
CA ARG A 6 -16.01 -7.13 -61.01
C ARG A 6 -15.92 -8.19 -59.91
N THR A 7 -14.78 -8.86 -59.84
CA THR A 7 -14.36 -9.67 -58.69
C THR A 7 -14.03 -8.76 -57.52
N TRP A 8 -14.76 -8.90 -56.42
CA TRP A 8 -14.43 -8.26 -55.15
C TRP A 8 -13.48 -9.19 -54.38
N LEU A 9 -12.20 -8.82 -54.30
CA LEU A 9 -11.28 -9.37 -53.32
C LEU A 9 -11.67 -8.81 -51.94
N VAL A 10 -12.26 -9.66 -51.10
CA VAL A 10 -12.43 -9.35 -49.67
C VAL A 10 -11.08 -9.54 -49.00
N GLY A 11 -10.35 -8.44 -48.80
CA GLY A 11 -9.17 -8.42 -47.95
C GLY A 11 -9.57 -8.68 -46.50
N MET A 12 -9.18 -9.84 -45.97
CA MET A 12 -9.37 -10.20 -44.58
C MET A 12 -8.38 -9.37 -43.73
N LEU A 13 -8.83 -8.20 -43.28
CA LEU A 13 -8.12 -7.39 -42.29
C LEU A 13 -8.08 -8.16 -40.97
N LEU A 14 -6.91 -8.74 -40.66
CA LEU A 14 -6.57 -9.26 -39.34
C LEU A 14 -6.58 -8.09 -38.35
N LEU A 15 -7.71 -7.90 -37.67
CA LEU A 15 -7.79 -7.06 -36.48
C LEU A 15 -6.80 -7.64 -35.44
N PRO A 16 -5.90 -6.84 -34.86
CA PRO A 16 -5.05 -7.31 -33.78
C PRO A 16 -5.98 -7.69 -32.64
N GLN A 17 -5.96 -8.97 -32.25
CA GLN A 17 -6.62 -9.41 -31.03
C GLN A 17 -6.01 -8.60 -29.89
N LEU A 18 -6.77 -7.66 -29.31
CA LEU A 18 -6.44 -7.13 -28.01
C LEU A 18 -6.32 -8.32 -27.07
N LEU A 19 -5.10 -8.68 -26.68
CA LEU A 19 -4.85 -9.59 -25.57
C LEU A 19 -5.42 -8.92 -24.32
N LEU A 20 -6.68 -9.21 -24.01
CA LEU A 20 -7.18 -9.15 -22.64
C LEU A 20 -6.25 -10.02 -21.82
N ALA A 21 -5.55 -9.43 -20.84
CA ALA A 21 -4.61 -10.13 -19.98
C ALA A 21 -5.31 -11.33 -19.32
N ARG A 22 -5.02 -12.53 -19.84
CA ARG A 22 -5.49 -13.79 -19.28
C ARG A 22 -4.39 -14.33 -18.36
N GLN A 23 -4.78 -14.86 -17.21
CA GLN A 23 -3.88 -15.65 -16.37
C GLN A 23 -3.18 -16.72 -17.20
N LEU A 24 -1.89 -16.92 -16.94
CA LEU A 24 -1.11 -17.94 -17.61
C LEU A 24 -1.77 -19.33 -17.42
N PRO A 25 -2.16 -20.05 -18.49
CA PRO A 25 -2.86 -21.32 -18.36
C PRO A 25 -1.92 -22.46 -17.96
N ILE A 26 -2.46 -23.48 -17.28
CA ILE A 26 -1.71 -24.69 -16.94
C ILE A 26 -1.11 -25.32 -18.21
N GLY A 27 0.17 -25.70 -18.14
CA GLY A 27 0.95 -26.22 -19.27
C GLY A 27 1.63 -25.15 -20.14
N ALA A 28 1.36 -23.86 -19.94
CA ALA A 28 2.11 -22.81 -20.62
C ALA A 28 3.57 -22.76 -20.16
N ALA A 29 4.46 -22.31 -21.04
CA ALA A 29 5.84 -22.00 -20.65
C ALA A 29 5.86 -20.75 -19.75
N ALA A 30 6.78 -20.70 -18.79
CA ALA A 30 7.06 -19.49 -18.03
C ALA A 30 7.47 -18.36 -18.98
N PRO A 31 6.78 -17.21 -18.98
CA PRO A 31 7.28 -16.01 -19.65
C PRO A 31 8.67 -15.65 -19.13
N ASP A 32 9.58 -15.27 -20.03
CA ASP A 32 10.91 -14.82 -19.64
C ASP A 32 10.86 -13.43 -18.99
N PHE A 33 11.90 -13.09 -18.25
CA PHE A 33 12.04 -11.81 -17.59
C PHE A 33 13.52 -11.41 -17.45
N HIS A 34 13.76 -10.11 -17.27
CA HIS A 34 15.05 -9.57 -16.85
C HIS A 34 14.79 -8.36 -15.95
N LEU A 35 14.78 -8.60 -14.63
CA LEU A 35 14.32 -7.61 -13.66
C LEU A 35 15.38 -7.33 -12.60
N PRO A 36 15.49 -6.07 -12.13
CA PRO A 36 16.32 -5.71 -10.99
C PRO A 36 15.72 -6.27 -9.70
N ALA A 37 16.59 -6.61 -8.75
CA ALA A 37 16.24 -7.17 -7.46
C ALA A 37 16.75 -6.32 -6.31
N THR A 38 16.11 -6.49 -5.14
CA THR A 38 16.46 -5.78 -3.91
C THR A 38 17.87 -6.10 -3.39
N ASP A 39 18.52 -7.16 -3.89
CA ASP A 39 19.90 -7.52 -3.55
C ASP A 39 20.95 -6.86 -4.48
N GLY A 40 20.52 -5.96 -5.36
CA GLY A 40 21.37 -5.23 -6.31
C GLY A 40 21.74 -6.02 -7.57
N LYS A 41 21.21 -7.24 -7.76
CA LYS A 41 21.43 -8.03 -8.97
C LYS A 41 20.26 -7.91 -9.94
N ASN A 42 20.48 -8.34 -11.18
CA ASN A 42 19.42 -8.61 -12.15
C ASN A 42 19.20 -10.12 -12.27
N TYR A 43 17.94 -10.55 -12.30
CA TYR A 43 17.57 -11.94 -12.47
C TYR A 43 16.77 -12.12 -13.75
N SER A 44 17.02 -13.24 -14.43
CA SER A 44 16.24 -13.74 -15.54
C SER A 44 15.69 -15.12 -15.25
N LEU A 45 14.79 -15.63 -16.10
CA LEU A 45 14.29 -17.01 -15.94
C LEU A 45 15.44 -18.03 -15.94
N SER A 46 16.47 -17.78 -16.73
CA SER A 46 17.69 -18.60 -16.81
C SER A 46 18.56 -18.58 -15.55
N SER A 47 18.47 -17.54 -14.70
CA SER A 47 19.13 -17.49 -13.38
C SER A 47 18.68 -18.64 -12.47
N PHE A 48 17.50 -19.21 -12.74
CA PHE A 48 16.92 -20.33 -11.98
C PHE A 48 17.04 -21.68 -12.70
N SER A 49 17.88 -21.80 -13.74
CA SER A 49 17.95 -23.01 -14.61
C SER A 49 18.28 -24.32 -13.88
N THR A 50 18.91 -24.25 -12.71
CA THR A 50 19.24 -25.43 -11.89
C THR A 50 18.06 -25.93 -11.04
N ALA A 51 17.00 -25.13 -10.87
CA ALA A 51 15.84 -25.53 -10.10
C ALA A 51 15.01 -26.60 -10.81
N SER A 52 14.78 -27.73 -10.13
CA SER A 52 13.83 -28.75 -10.57
C SER A 52 12.40 -28.22 -10.56
N ILE A 53 12.08 -27.30 -9.65
CA ILE A 53 10.79 -26.61 -9.57
C ILE A 53 11.06 -25.13 -9.29
N LEU A 54 10.40 -24.24 -10.03
CA LEU A 54 10.46 -22.80 -9.82
C LEU A 54 9.10 -22.29 -9.34
N ALA A 55 9.07 -21.63 -8.19
CA ALA A 55 7.90 -20.91 -7.70
C ALA A 55 8.10 -19.39 -7.89
N VAL A 56 7.25 -18.78 -8.71
CA VAL A 56 7.19 -17.33 -8.92
C VAL A 56 6.02 -16.79 -8.11
N VAL A 57 6.27 -15.87 -7.18
CA VAL A 57 5.25 -15.27 -6.30
C VAL A 57 5.10 -13.80 -6.61
N PHE A 58 3.95 -13.38 -7.12
CA PHE A 58 3.63 -11.96 -7.21
C PHE A 58 3.13 -11.48 -5.84
N THR A 59 3.84 -10.53 -5.24
CA THR A 59 3.57 -10.00 -3.89
C THR A 59 3.84 -8.49 -3.84
N CYS A 60 3.49 -7.82 -2.75
CA CYS A 60 3.82 -6.40 -2.56
C CYS A 60 4.04 -6.07 -1.08
N ASN A 61 4.42 -4.82 -0.79
CA ASN A 61 4.74 -4.35 0.56
C ASN A 61 3.49 -3.79 1.24
N HIS A 62 2.64 -3.06 0.50
CA HIS A 62 1.52 -2.34 1.12
C HIS A 62 0.32 -3.23 1.49
N CYS A 63 0.05 -4.28 0.71
CA CYS A 63 -1.15 -5.11 0.90
C CYS A 63 -1.08 -5.87 2.23
N PRO A 64 -2.09 -5.75 3.12
CA PRO A 64 -2.05 -6.45 4.40
C PRO A 64 -2.01 -7.98 4.24
N THR A 65 -2.71 -8.52 3.24
CA THR A 65 -2.66 -9.96 2.93
C THR A 65 -1.26 -10.37 2.48
N ALA A 66 -0.62 -9.62 1.58
CA ALA A 66 0.74 -9.92 1.12
C ALA A 66 1.74 -9.91 2.28
N GLN A 67 1.66 -8.90 3.15
CA GLN A 67 2.48 -8.81 4.36
C GLN A 67 2.32 -10.05 5.26
N ALA A 68 1.08 -10.51 5.46
CA ALA A 68 0.80 -11.71 6.27
C ALA A 68 1.41 -13.00 5.68
N TYR A 69 1.67 -13.04 4.36
CA TYR A 69 2.25 -14.21 3.71
C TYR A 69 3.79 -14.19 3.64
N GLU A 70 4.45 -13.09 4.00
CA GLU A 70 5.92 -12.96 3.96
C GLU A 70 6.64 -14.11 4.69
N GLY A 71 6.25 -14.38 5.95
CA GLY A 71 6.82 -15.47 6.74
C GLY A 71 6.60 -16.85 6.12
N ARG A 72 5.45 -17.06 5.48
CA ARG A 72 5.11 -18.32 4.80
C ARG A 72 5.89 -18.53 3.51
N ILE A 73 6.14 -17.46 2.74
CA ILE A 73 6.99 -17.51 1.54
C ILE A 73 8.44 -17.81 1.96
N LYS A 74 8.93 -17.18 3.04
CA LYS A 74 10.25 -17.50 3.61
C LYS A 74 10.35 -18.97 4.02
N LYS A 75 9.33 -19.47 4.72
CA LYS A 75 9.28 -20.87 5.16
C LYS A 75 9.19 -21.85 3.98
N LEU A 76 8.41 -21.52 2.95
CA LEU A 76 8.33 -22.31 1.72
C LEU A 76 9.72 -22.41 1.06
N THR A 77 10.43 -21.29 0.99
CA THR A 77 11.79 -21.24 0.44
C THR A 77 12.75 -22.15 1.21
N SER A 78 12.79 -22.01 2.54
CA SER A 78 13.67 -22.82 3.40
C SER A 78 13.35 -24.31 3.37
N ASP A 79 12.08 -24.69 3.45
CA ASP A 79 11.68 -26.09 3.55
C ASP A 79 12.00 -26.90 2.27
N TYR A 80 12.11 -26.23 1.13
CA TYR A 80 12.22 -26.87 -0.18
C TYR A 80 13.53 -26.58 -0.94
N ALA A 81 14.37 -25.66 -0.46
CA ALA A 81 15.64 -25.32 -1.11
C ALA A 81 16.52 -26.57 -1.37
N ALA A 82 16.70 -27.41 -0.34
CA ALA A 82 17.50 -28.64 -0.44
C ALA A 82 16.86 -29.72 -1.35
N LYS A 83 15.58 -29.58 -1.70
CA LYS A 83 14.84 -30.49 -2.59
C LYS A 83 14.85 -30.01 -4.05
N GLY A 84 15.64 -28.98 -4.38
CA GLY A 84 15.76 -28.45 -5.74
C GLY A 84 14.63 -27.50 -6.15
N VAL A 85 13.92 -26.90 -5.18
CA VAL A 85 12.93 -25.86 -5.44
C VAL A 85 13.58 -24.49 -5.22
N GLN A 86 13.37 -23.56 -6.15
CA GLN A 86 13.73 -22.15 -5.97
C GLN A 86 12.47 -21.28 -5.97
N VAL A 87 12.47 -20.26 -5.13
CA VAL A 87 11.39 -19.27 -5.01
C VAL A 87 11.94 -17.92 -5.45
N VAL A 88 11.15 -17.19 -6.24
CA VAL A 88 11.41 -15.80 -6.62
C VAL A 88 10.12 -14.99 -6.44
N ALA A 89 10.23 -13.84 -5.79
CA ALA A 89 9.12 -12.92 -5.63
C ALA A 89 9.23 -11.79 -6.66
N ILE A 90 8.09 -11.29 -7.16
CA ILE A 90 8.02 -10.15 -8.09
C ILE A 90 7.01 -9.15 -7.55
N MET A 91 7.40 -7.89 -7.44
CA MET A 91 6.52 -6.75 -7.20
C MET A 91 5.84 -6.34 -8.51
N PRO A 92 4.52 -6.53 -8.66
CA PRO A 92 3.81 -6.18 -9.89
C PRO A 92 3.26 -4.75 -9.89
N ASN A 93 3.33 -4.06 -8.75
CA ASN A 93 2.62 -2.80 -8.54
C ASN A 93 3.46 -1.62 -9.00
N ASN A 94 2.85 -0.75 -9.79
CA ASN A 94 3.37 0.58 -10.02
C ASN A 94 3.14 1.45 -8.78
N ALA A 95 4.20 2.05 -8.24
CA ALA A 95 4.14 2.83 -7.01
C ALA A 95 3.24 4.08 -7.15
N GLU A 96 3.17 4.70 -8.33
CA GLU A 96 2.31 5.86 -8.60
C GLU A 96 0.81 5.51 -8.63
N ALA A 97 0.47 4.23 -8.73
CA ALA A 97 -0.91 3.74 -8.74
C ALA A 97 -1.44 3.39 -7.34
N LEU A 98 -0.62 3.55 -6.29
CA LEU A 98 -1.06 3.41 -4.91
C LEU A 98 -1.90 4.61 -4.50
N ARG A 99 -3.06 4.35 -3.91
CA ARG A 99 -3.85 5.39 -3.25
C ARG A 99 -3.35 5.62 -1.84
N TYR A 100 -3.53 6.83 -1.33
CA TYR A 100 -3.14 7.16 0.04
C TYR A 100 -3.83 6.25 1.07
N ASP A 101 -5.14 5.99 0.95
CA ASP A 101 -5.89 5.14 1.88
C ASP A 101 -5.37 3.69 1.97
N GLU A 102 -4.71 3.19 0.93
CA GLU A 102 -4.07 1.87 0.94
C GLU A 102 -2.75 1.87 1.72
N LEU A 103 -2.08 3.02 1.81
CA LEU A 103 -0.84 3.20 2.57
C LEU A 103 -1.06 3.24 4.08
N GLY A 104 -2.31 3.33 4.55
CA GLY A 104 -2.67 3.25 5.96
C GLY A 104 -2.41 1.88 6.59
N TYR A 105 -2.16 0.85 5.80
CA TYR A 105 -1.90 -0.53 6.25
C TYR A 105 -0.43 -0.94 6.18
N THR A 106 0.47 -0.01 5.87
CA THR A 106 1.90 -0.28 5.73
C THR A 106 2.74 0.91 6.19
N ASP A 107 3.97 0.61 6.61
CA ASP A 107 5.04 1.58 6.81
C ASP A 107 5.71 1.98 5.48
N LEU A 108 5.87 1.02 4.57
CA LEU A 108 6.61 1.17 3.32
C LEU A 108 5.68 1.06 2.10
N GLY A 109 5.92 1.88 1.08
CA GLY A 109 5.22 1.80 -0.21
C GLY A 109 5.73 0.65 -1.09
N ASP A 110 5.35 0.68 -2.37
CA ASP A 110 5.80 -0.30 -3.37
C ASP A 110 6.87 0.25 -4.33
N SER A 111 7.57 1.32 -3.95
CA SER A 111 8.75 1.78 -4.70
C SER A 111 9.88 0.76 -4.63
N PHE A 112 10.85 0.82 -5.55
CA PHE A 112 11.98 -0.10 -5.52
C PHE A 112 12.85 0.10 -4.28
N GLU A 113 13.02 1.35 -3.84
CA GLU A 113 13.71 1.72 -2.60
C GLU A 113 12.99 1.15 -1.37
N ASP A 114 11.67 1.28 -1.31
CA ASP A 114 10.86 0.69 -0.22
C ASP A 114 10.97 -0.84 -0.20
N MET A 115 11.01 -1.48 -1.36
CA MET A 115 11.24 -2.93 -1.45
C MET A 115 12.60 -3.34 -0.89
N GLN A 116 13.66 -2.58 -1.18
CA GLN A 116 14.99 -2.83 -0.63
C GLN A 116 14.97 -2.76 0.90
N GLN A 117 14.31 -1.73 1.44
CA GLN A 117 14.15 -1.56 2.89
C GLN A 117 13.33 -2.71 3.48
N ARG A 118 12.18 -3.06 2.89
CA ARG A 118 11.33 -4.17 3.36
C ARG A 118 12.06 -5.51 3.35
N ALA A 119 12.78 -5.82 2.27
CA ALA A 119 13.53 -7.06 2.13
C ALA A 119 14.63 -7.19 3.20
N LYS A 120 15.29 -6.08 3.53
CA LYS A 120 16.28 -6.00 4.60
C LYS A 120 15.63 -6.22 5.97
N ASP A 121 14.58 -5.48 6.29
CA ASP A 121 13.90 -5.54 7.59
C ASP A 121 13.27 -6.90 7.86
N LYS A 122 12.67 -7.50 6.83
CA LYS A 122 12.03 -8.82 6.91
C LYS A 122 13.01 -9.97 6.66
N GLN A 123 14.26 -9.67 6.31
CA GLN A 123 15.30 -10.65 6.01
C GLN A 123 14.81 -11.70 5.01
N PHE A 124 14.33 -11.26 3.85
CA PHE A 124 13.87 -12.19 2.81
C PHE A 124 15.01 -13.10 2.33
N ASN A 125 14.72 -14.39 2.22
CA ASN A 125 15.66 -15.44 1.83
C ASN A 125 15.45 -15.93 0.39
N PHE A 126 14.76 -15.12 -0.41
CA PHE A 126 14.47 -15.33 -1.83
C PHE A 126 14.72 -14.00 -2.58
N PRO A 127 15.06 -14.03 -3.88
CA PRO A 127 15.14 -12.81 -4.68
C PRO A 127 13.78 -12.12 -4.77
N TYR A 128 13.76 -10.80 -4.59
CA TYR A 128 12.56 -9.97 -4.71
C TYR A 128 12.77 -8.95 -5.83
N LEU A 129 12.10 -9.17 -6.96
CA LEU A 129 12.30 -8.46 -8.22
C LEU A 129 11.27 -7.36 -8.41
N TYR A 130 11.64 -6.28 -9.09
CA TYR A 130 10.75 -5.16 -9.39
C TYR A 130 10.32 -5.12 -10.84
N ASP A 131 9.02 -5.21 -11.08
CA ASP A 131 8.40 -5.04 -12.39
C ASP A 131 7.42 -3.84 -12.43
N GLY A 132 7.27 -3.10 -11.32
CA GLY A 132 6.23 -2.08 -11.17
C GLY A 132 6.25 -0.94 -12.21
N ASP A 133 7.42 -0.58 -12.73
CA ASP A 133 7.53 0.47 -13.76
C ASP A 133 7.11 0.00 -15.15
N SER A 134 7.43 -1.24 -15.49
CA SER A 134 7.26 -1.82 -16.83
C SER A 134 5.94 -2.57 -16.96
N GLU A 135 5.60 -3.34 -15.92
CA GLU A 135 4.47 -4.25 -15.82
C GLU A 135 4.44 -5.35 -16.87
N VAL A 136 5.49 -5.47 -17.70
CA VAL A 136 5.52 -6.38 -18.85
C VAL A 136 5.48 -7.83 -18.38
N VAL A 137 6.28 -8.16 -17.37
CA VAL A 137 6.36 -9.52 -16.82
C VAL A 137 5.06 -9.88 -16.11
N SER A 138 4.54 -8.96 -15.30
CA SER A 138 3.29 -9.12 -14.57
C SER A 138 2.12 -9.30 -15.55
N ARG A 139 2.05 -8.53 -16.64
CA ARG A 139 1.01 -8.70 -17.67
C ARG A 139 1.13 -10.03 -18.43
N ALA A 140 2.35 -10.55 -18.62
CA ALA A 140 2.57 -11.83 -19.28
C ALA A 140 2.18 -13.04 -18.41
N TYR A 141 2.35 -12.96 -17.09
CA TYR A 141 1.92 -13.98 -16.14
C TYR A 141 0.44 -13.85 -15.75
N GLY A 142 -0.04 -12.63 -15.61
CA GLY A 142 -1.42 -12.29 -15.24
C GLY A 142 -1.77 -12.53 -13.76
N PRO A 143 -1.01 -12.04 -12.77
CA PRO A 143 -1.45 -12.08 -11.38
C PRO A 143 -2.70 -11.22 -11.20
N ILE A 144 -3.69 -11.74 -10.46
CA ILE A 144 -4.96 -11.02 -10.21
C ILE A 144 -5.03 -10.42 -8.79
N ALA A 145 -4.20 -10.91 -7.88
CA ALA A 145 -4.09 -10.43 -6.51
C ALA A 145 -2.66 -10.56 -5.99
N THR A 146 -2.33 -9.88 -4.90
CA THR A 146 -1.11 -10.11 -4.12
C THR A 146 -1.47 -10.67 -2.74
N PRO A 147 -0.95 -11.85 -2.34
CA PRO A 147 -0.03 -12.69 -3.09
C PRO A 147 -0.72 -13.61 -4.13
N HIS A 148 -0.02 -13.96 -5.20
CA HIS A 148 -0.43 -14.99 -6.17
C HIS A 148 0.80 -15.78 -6.62
N ILE A 149 0.78 -17.10 -6.44
CA ILE A 149 1.90 -17.99 -6.75
C ILE A 149 1.66 -18.79 -8.04
N PHE A 150 2.73 -18.94 -8.83
CA PHE A 150 2.81 -19.72 -10.06
C PHE A 150 3.97 -20.71 -9.92
N ILE A 151 3.71 -22.01 -10.06
CA ILE A 151 4.71 -23.07 -9.84
C ILE A 151 4.95 -23.82 -11.14
N PHE A 152 6.20 -23.85 -11.55
CA PHE A 152 6.68 -24.41 -12.80
C PHE A 152 7.52 -25.65 -12.53
N ASP A 153 7.39 -26.66 -13.40
CA ASP A 153 8.26 -27.83 -13.37
C ASP A 153 9.65 -27.56 -13.97
N LYS A 154 10.45 -28.62 -14.08
CA LYS A 154 11.82 -28.60 -14.61
C LYS A 154 11.91 -28.10 -16.05
N SER A 155 10.86 -28.32 -16.83
CA SER A 155 10.74 -27.84 -18.22
C SER A 155 10.14 -26.42 -18.30
N ARG A 156 10.01 -25.75 -17.16
CA ARG A 156 9.38 -24.44 -17.00
C ARG A 156 7.95 -24.39 -17.53
N LYS A 157 7.20 -25.50 -17.38
CA LYS A 157 5.78 -25.55 -17.69
C LYS A 157 4.99 -25.27 -16.42
N LEU A 158 3.96 -24.42 -16.51
CA LEU A 158 3.12 -24.08 -15.37
C LEU A 158 2.32 -25.30 -14.94
N ARG A 159 2.44 -25.69 -13.67
CA ARG A 159 1.74 -26.85 -13.10
C ARG A 159 0.77 -26.48 -11.99
N TYR A 160 0.94 -25.30 -11.40
CA TYR A 160 0.01 -24.78 -10.42
C TYR A 160 -0.04 -23.25 -10.48
N GLN A 161 -1.24 -22.68 -10.35
CA GLN A 161 -1.42 -21.27 -10.03
C GLN A 161 -2.53 -21.06 -9.00
N GLY A 162 -2.33 -20.13 -8.07
CA GLY A 162 -3.36 -19.74 -7.12
C GLY A 162 -2.83 -19.30 -5.76
N ARG A 163 -3.53 -19.65 -4.68
CA ARG A 163 -3.16 -19.25 -3.31
C ARG A 163 -1.99 -20.07 -2.77
N ILE A 164 -1.32 -19.54 -1.74
CA ILE A 164 -0.28 -20.27 -1.02
C ILE A 164 -0.92 -21.30 -0.08
N ASP A 165 -1.87 -20.84 0.74
CA ASP A 165 -2.74 -21.62 1.61
C ASP A 165 -4.12 -20.91 1.70
N ASP A 166 -5.03 -21.45 2.52
CA ASP A 166 -6.41 -20.96 2.66
C ASP A 166 -6.67 -20.07 3.89
N MET A 167 -5.63 -19.54 4.52
CA MET A 167 -5.76 -18.75 5.75
C MET A 167 -4.85 -17.54 5.76
N GLU A 168 -5.39 -16.36 5.49
CA GLU A 168 -4.65 -15.10 5.46
C GLU A 168 -4.12 -14.70 6.85
N ASN A 169 -4.89 -14.96 7.91
CA ASN A 169 -4.50 -14.62 9.27
C ASN A 169 -3.39 -15.57 9.78
N PRO A 170 -2.17 -15.06 10.03
CA PRO A 170 -1.04 -15.90 10.43
C PRO A 170 -1.21 -16.55 11.81
N ALA A 171 -2.06 -16.00 12.68
CA ALA A 171 -2.39 -16.58 13.99
C ALA A 171 -3.33 -17.80 13.89
N LYS A 172 -3.87 -18.09 12.70
CA LYS A 172 -4.75 -19.24 12.45
C LYS A 172 -4.06 -20.29 11.61
N LYS A 173 -4.34 -21.56 11.90
CA LYS A 173 -3.82 -22.68 11.13
C LYS A 173 -4.60 -22.83 9.81
N PRO A 174 -3.92 -22.95 8.65
CA PRO A 174 -4.60 -23.24 7.40
C PRO A 174 -5.21 -24.64 7.38
N GLY A 175 -6.36 -24.78 6.73
CA GLY A 175 -7.00 -26.06 6.43
C GLY A 175 -6.35 -26.77 5.23
N SER A 176 -5.85 -26.00 4.26
CA SER A 176 -5.11 -26.51 3.10
C SER A 176 -3.84 -25.71 2.82
N THR A 177 -2.78 -26.39 2.42
CA THR A 177 -1.48 -25.81 2.04
C THR A 177 -1.19 -26.03 0.55
N ASP A 178 -2.04 -25.46 -0.30
CA ASP A 178 -2.14 -25.82 -1.73
C ASP A 178 -0.83 -25.67 -2.52
N ALA A 179 -0.04 -24.62 -2.28
CA ALA A 179 1.27 -24.47 -2.92
C ALA A 179 2.25 -25.58 -2.52
N ARG A 180 2.24 -26.01 -1.25
CA ARG A 180 3.05 -27.13 -0.78
C ARG A 180 2.59 -28.45 -1.38
N ASN A 181 1.28 -28.67 -1.43
CA ASN A 181 0.70 -29.85 -2.06
C ASN A 181 1.12 -29.97 -3.53
N ALA A 182 1.13 -28.86 -4.27
CA ALA A 182 1.61 -28.82 -5.65
C ALA A 182 3.10 -29.15 -5.75
N ILE A 183 3.96 -28.54 -4.91
CA ILE A 183 5.40 -28.82 -4.90
C ILE A 183 5.67 -30.29 -4.56
N GLU A 184 5.04 -30.84 -3.53
CA GLU A 184 5.22 -32.25 -3.13
C GLU A 184 4.75 -33.21 -4.22
N ALA A 185 3.65 -32.92 -4.91
CA ALA A 185 3.21 -33.72 -6.05
C ALA A 185 4.29 -33.74 -7.16
N LEU A 186 4.84 -32.58 -7.52
CA LEU A 186 5.88 -32.48 -8.55
C LEU A 186 7.20 -33.14 -8.14
N LEU A 187 7.63 -33.01 -6.88
CA LEU A 187 8.81 -33.69 -6.35
C LEU A 187 8.67 -35.22 -6.42
N GLN A 188 7.46 -35.72 -6.25
CA GLN A 188 7.12 -37.14 -6.36
C GLN A 188 6.79 -37.57 -7.79
N GLN A 189 7.01 -36.69 -8.78
CA GLN A 189 6.72 -36.93 -10.20
C GLN A 189 5.25 -37.30 -10.47
N ARG A 190 4.33 -36.78 -9.64
CA ARG A 190 2.88 -36.94 -9.78
C ARG A 190 2.25 -35.70 -10.42
N GLU A 191 1.06 -35.88 -10.97
CA GLU A 191 0.22 -34.75 -11.38
C GLU A 191 -0.23 -33.95 -10.15
N VAL A 192 -0.32 -32.62 -10.30
CA VAL A 192 -0.84 -31.73 -9.26
C VAL A 192 -2.36 -31.91 -9.20
N PRO A 193 -2.93 -32.49 -8.12
CA PRO A 193 -4.35 -32.86 -8.10
C PRO A 193 -5.30 -31.66 -8.21
N VAL A 194 -4.88 -30.51 -7.67
CA VAL A 194 -5.59 -29.24 -7.75
C VAL A 194 -4.65 -28.21 -8.34
N ALA A 195 -4.63 -28.11 -9.67
CA ALA A 195 -3.70 -27.24 -10.40
C ALA A 195 -4.07 -25.75 -10.37
N ILE A 196 -5.33 -25.42 -10.08
CA ILE A 196 -5.81 -24.03 -10.01
C ILE A 196 -6.62 -23.83 -8.73
N THR A 197 -6.26 -22.84 -7.94
CA THR A 197 -7.05 -22.40 -6.79
C THR A 197 -7.41 -20.92 -6.90
N LYS A 198 -8.48 -20.50 -6.22
CA LYS A 198 -8.81 -19.08 -6.09
C LYS A 198 -7.77 -18.37 -5.22
N VAL A 199 -7.55 -17.08 -5.47
CA VAL A 199 -6.70 -16.21 -4.64
C VAL A 199 -7.53 -15.16 -3.93
N PHE A 200 -7.00 -14.69 -2.80
CA PHE A 200 -7.56 -13.59 -2.02
C PHE A 200 -6.43 -12.62 -1.68
N GLY A 201 -6.67 -11.31 -1.84
CA GLY A 201 -5.70 -10.25 -1.63
C GLY A 201 -6.05 -8.98 -2.40
N CYS A 202 -5.19 -7.96 -2.30
CA CYS A 202 -5.37 -6.71 -3.05
C CYS A 202 -5.14 -6.93 -4.54
N SER A 203 -5.93 -6.24 -5.39
CA SER A 203 -5.68 -6.21 -6.82
C SER A 203 -4.35 -5.51 -7.15
N VAL A 204 -3.74 -5.91 -8.26
CA VAL A 204 -2.50 -5.28 -8.77
C VAL A 204 -2.74 -3.80 -9.10
N LYS A 205 -1.73 -2.99 -8.77
CA LYS A 205 -1.68 -1.54 -8.97
C LYS A 205 -1.10 -1.22 -10.33
N TRP A 206 -1.92 -1.37 -11.36
CA TRP A 206 -1.54 -1.05 -12.72
C TRP A 206 -1.35 0.46 -12.91
N LYS A 207 -0.33 0.86 -13.67
CA LYS A 207 0.08 2.24 -13.97
C LYS A 207 -1.04 3.08 -14.54
N GLU A 208 -1.96 2.49 -15.28
CA GLU A 208 -3.17 3.16 -15.78
C GLU A 208 -4.06 3.77 -14.66
N LYS A 209 -3.99 3.21 -13.44
CA LYS A 209 -4.72 3.70 -12.26
C LYS A 209 -4.05 4.90 -11.57
N SER A 210 -2.78 5.22 -11.89
CA SER A 210 -2.06 6.38 -11.32
C SER A 210 -2.82 7.70 -11.50
N LYS A 211 -3.52 7.84 -12.62
CA LYS A 211 -4.32 9.03 -12.96
C LYS A 211 -5.41 9.35 -11.95
N VAL A 212 -5.91 8.33 -11.24
CA VAL A 212 -6.99 8.47 -10.25
C VAL A 212 -6.55 8.16 -8.83
N ALA A 213 -5.33 7.67 -8.63
CA ALA A 213 -4.81 7.23 -7.34
C ALA A 213 -4.79 8.37 -6.30
N HIS A 214 -4.49 9.60 -6.77
CA HIS A 214 -4.36 10.80 -5.93
C HIS A 214 -5.45 11.85 -6.19
N THR A 215 -6.54 11.46 -6.89
CA THR A 215 -7.65 12.41 -7.13
C THR A 215 -8.40 12.67 -5.84
N ARG A 216 -8.42 13.93 -5.41
CA ARG A 216 -9.18 14.37 -4.23
C ARG A 216 -10.65 14.56 -4.59
N THR A 217 -11.55 14.12 -3.72
CA THR A 217 -12.98 14.38 -3.86
C THR A 217 -13.26 15.87 -3.62
N LYS A 218 -14.20 16.45 -4.37
CA LYS A 218 -14.67 17.83 -4.17
C LYS A 218 -15.76 17.83 -3.09
N GLU A 219 -15.37 17.51 -1.86
CA GLU A 219 -16.27 17.62 -0.71
C GLU A 219 -16.21 19.03 -0.13
N PRO A 220 -17.32 19.54 0.44
CA PRO A 220 -17.32 20.83 1.11
C PRO A 220 -16.35 20.84 2.29
N VAL A 221 -15.51 21.88 2.37
CA VAL A 221 -14.67 22.13 3.53
C VAL A 221 -15.43 23.03 4.49
N ASN A 222 -15.39 22.69 5.78
CA ASN A 222 -16.01 23.48 6.84
C ASN A 222 -14.95 23.90 7.86
N VAL A 223 -15.16 25.05 8.49
CA VAL A 223 -14.41 25.50 9.66
C VAL A 223 -15.37 25.96 10.76
N ASP A 224 -15.38 25.20 11.85
CA ASP A 224 -16.17 25.53 13.04
C ASP A 224 -15.31 26.30 14.03
N THR A 225 -15.94 26.97 15.00
CA THR A 225 -15.19 27.67 16.06
C THR A 225 -15.12 26.84 17.34
N LEU A 226 -13.96 26.81 17.99
CA LEU A 226 -13.78 26.15 19.30
C LEU A 226 -13.40 27.14 20.40
N SER A 227 -14.10 27.07 21.52
CA SER A 227 -13.71 27.72 22.77
C SER A 227 -12.63 26.91 23.49
N VAL A 228 -12.04 27.50 24.54
CA VAL A 228 -11.10 26.79 25.45
C VAL A 228 -11.71 25.49 25.99
N GLY A 229 -13.00 25.48 26.33
CA GLY A 229 -13.70 24.27 26.77
C GLY A 229 -13.75 23.21 25.67
N GLY A 230 -14.06 23.62 24.43
CA GLY A 230 -14.08 22.73 23.28
C GLY A 230 -12.70 22.13 22.95
N ILE A 231 -11.62 22.91 23.09
CA ILE A 231 -10.24 22.41 22.95
C ILE A 231 -9.96 21.32 23.99
N LYS A 232 -10.30 21.58 25.26
CA LYS A 232 -10.12 20.59 26.34
C LYS A 232 -10.93 19.32 26.10
N ASP A 233 -12.15 19.43 25.59
CA ASP A 233 -12.97 18.26 25.25
C ASP A 233 -12.41 17.48 24.06
N LEU A 234 -11.83 18.18 23.09
CA LEU A 234 -11.14 17.56 21.96
C LEU A 234 -9.88 16.78 22.42
N LEU A 235 -9.17 17.29 23.43
CA LEU A 235 -7.99 16.62 23.99
C LEU A 235 -8.32 15.48 24.95
N LYS A 236 -9.49 15.48 25.59
CA LYS A 236 -9.96 14.28 26.31
C LYS A 236 -10.10 13.07 25.40
N ASN A 237 -10.30 13.30 24.10
CA ASN A 237 -10.48 12.29 23.07
C ASN A 237 -11.42 11.16 23.51
N ASN A 238 -12.70 11.49 23.69
CA ASN A 238 -13.74 10.52 24.08
C ASN A 238 -14.13 9.55 22.94
N SER A 239 -13.42 9.57 21.81
CA SER A 239 -13.64 8.66 20.68
C SER A 239 -12.72 7.43 20.78
N SER A 240 -12.91 6.45 19.90
CA SER A 240 -11.98 5.32 19.76
C SER A 240 -10.76 5.61 18.88
N ASN A 241 -10.73 6.77 18.20
CA ASN A 241 -9.68 7.08 17.24
C ASN A 241 -8.40 7.56 17.91
N LEU A 242 -7.27 7.20 17.33
CA LEU A 242 -6.00 7.90 17.57
C LEU A 242 -6.08 9.28 16.88
N ARG A 243 -5.96 10.36 17.65
CA ARG A 243 -6.22 11.72 17.16
C ARG A 243 -4.93 12.50 16.98
N LEU A 244 -4.61 12.88 15.75
CA LEU A 244 -3.53 13.82 15.44
C LEU A 244 -4.12 15.23 15.39
N ILE A 245 -3.56 16.16 16.17
CA ILE A 245 -4.00 17.55 16.22
C ILE A 245 -2.84 18.43 15.80
N ASN A 246 -3.04 19.26 14.78
CA ASN A 246 -2.07 20.29 14.39
C ASN A 246 -2.65 21.68 14.65
N ILE A 247 -1.88 22.51 15.33
CA ILE A 247 -2.17 23.89 15.66
C ILE A 247 -1.32 24.76 14.74
N TRP A 248 -1.99 25.60 13.95
CA TRP A 248 -1.38 26.33 12.83
C TRP A 248 -1.99 27.73 12.67
N ALA A 249 -1.43 28.56 11.80
CA ALA A 249 -2.03 29.84 11.41
C ALA A 249 -1.72 30.18 9.95
N THR A 250 -2.61 30.92 9.28
CA THR A 250 -2.46 31.28 7.85
C THR A 250 -1.29 32.22 7.58
N TRP A 251 -0.81 32.95 8.59
CA TRP A 251 0.36 33.83 8.52
C TRP A 251 1.67 33.13 8.92
N CYS A 252 1.60 31.90 9.43
CA CYS A 252 2.75 31.10 9.81
C CYS A 252 3.28 30.35 8.58
N VAL A 253 4.41 30.79 8.04
CA VAL A 253 5.04 30.22 6.84
C VAL A 253 5.32 28.71 6.97
N PRO A 254 6.00 28.21 8.02
CA PRO A 254 6.24 26.76 8.15
C PRO A 254 4.93 25.98 8.26
N CYS A 255 3.94 26.49 8.98
CA CYS A 255 2.63 25.86 9.10
C CYS A 255 1.94 25.65 7.74
N VAL A 256 1.97 26.69 6.89
CA VAL A 256 1.37 26.62 5.55
C VAL A 256 2.15 25.67 4.63
N ALA A 257 3.47 25.60 4.79
CA ALA A 257 4.34 24.73 4.00
C ALA A 257 4.08 23.24 4.29
N GLU A 258 3.93 22.87 5.57
CA GLU A 258 3.72 21.46 5.97
C GLU A 258 2.26 20.98 5.90
N PHE A 259 1.29 21.90 5.86
CA PHE A 259 -0.14 21.55 5.91
C PHE A 259 -0.59 20.47 4.91
N PRO A 260 -0.13 20.47 3.64
CA PRO A 260 -0.47 19.43 2.68
C PRO A 260 -0.12 18.01 3.17
N GLU A 261 0.96 17.85 3.94
CA GLU A 261 1.39 16.56 4.48
C GLU A 261 0.39 16.01 5.51
N PHE A 262 -0.22 16.88 6.32
CA PHE A 262 -1.28 16.44 7.23
C PHE A 262 -2.55 15.99 6.50
N ILE A 263 -2.87 16.61 5.37
CA ILE A 263 -3.99 16.16 4.52
C ILE A 263 -3.69 14.78 3.94
N ILE A 264 -2.46 14.56 3.48
CA ILE A 264 -2.01 13.24 2.99
C ILE A 264 -2.05 12.21 4.13
N LEU A 265 -1.58 12.54 5.33
CA LEU A 265 -1.64 11.65 6.50
C LEU A 265 -3.08 11.30 6.89
N GLY A 266 -3.97 12.29 6.93
CA GLY A 266 -5.40 12.10 7.19
C GLY A 266 -6.05 11.16 6.16
N GLN A 267 -5.73 11.33 4.87
CA GLN A 267 -6.18 10.42 3.81
C GLN A 267 -5.57 9.03 3.95
N THR A 268 -4.29 8.96 4.30
CA THR A 268 -3.54 7.71 4.45
C THR A 268 -4.19 6.78 5.47
N PHE A 269 -4.54 7.33 6.63
CA PHE A 269 -5.15 6.56 7.71
C PHE A 269 -6.69 6.67 7.76
N SER A 270 -7.34 7.20 6.71
CA SER A 270 -8.80 7.43 6.68
C SER A 270 -9.65 6.16 6.84
N GLN A 271 -9.10 5.00 6.50
CA GLN A 271 -9.74 3.67 6.66
C GLN A 271 -9.29 2.96 7.95
N ARG A 272 -8.67 3.68 8.87
CA ARG A 272 -8.19 3.18 10.17
C ARG A 272 -8.90 3.93 11.30
N ASP A 273 -8.74 3.45 12.53
CA ASP A 273 -9.22 4.14 13.74
C ASP A 273 -8.30 5.35 14.07
N PHE A 274 -8.27 6.31 13.15
CA PHE A 274 -7.42 7.49 13.16
C PHE A 274 -8.21 8.70 12.70
N GLU A 275 -7.90 9.87 13.26
CA GLU A 275 -8.43 11.12 12.73
C GLU A 275 -7.41 12.25 12.82
N PHE A 276 -7.41 13.09 11.79
CA PHE A 276 -6.69 14.35 11.79
C PHE A 276 -7.64 15.51 12.13
N VAL A 277 -7.19 16.38 13.03
CA VAL A 277 -7.87 17.61 13.43
C VAL A 277 -6.94 18.79 13.21
N SER A 278 -7.40 19.80 12.48
CA SER A 278 -6.68 21.06 12.34
C SER A 278 -7.30 22.14 13.22
N ILE A 279 -6.48 22.92 13.91
CA ILE A 279 -6.91 24.04 14.75
C ILE A 279 -6.12 25.29 14.35
N SER A 280 -6.80 26.23 13.72
CA SER A 280 -6.23 27.54 13.43
C SER A 280 -6.18 28.41 14.69
N ALA A 281 -5.01 28.99 14.95
CA ALA A 281 -4.74 29.99 15.97
C ALA A 281 -4.86 31.43 15.42
N ASP A 282 -5.33 31.61 14.18
CA ASP A 282 -5.68 32.94 13.65
C ASP A 282 -6.70 33.64 14.56
N ASP A 283 -6.83 34.95 14.39
CA ASP A 283 -7.88 35.70 15.08
C ASP A 283 -9.27 35.37 14.51
N PRO A 284 -10.33 35.38 15.34
CA PRO A 284 -11.68 35.00 14.92
C PRO A 284 -12.19 35.73 13.65
N GLU A 285 -11.77 36.99 13.45
CA GLU A 285 -12.13 37.82 12.30
C GLU A 285 -11.53 37.31 10.98
N ARG A 286 -10.53 36.41 11.04
CA ARG A 286 -9.86 35.82 9.87
C ARG A 286 -10.48 34.49 9.43
N LYS A 287 -11.66 34.12 9.96
CA LYS A 287 -12.37 32.88 9.60
C LYS A 287 -12.45 32.63 8.10
N ASP A 288 -12.76 33.66 7.31
CA ASP A 288 -12.85 33.52 5.85
C ASP A 288 -11.50 33.19 5.20
N LYS A 289 -10.39 33.74 5.71
CA LYS A 289 -9.04 33.41 5.22
C LYS A 289 -8.65 31.99 5.57
N VAL A 290 -9.03 31.53 6.76
CA VAL A 290 -8.81 30.15 7.20
C VAL A 290 -9.59 29.19 6.31
N LEU A 291 -10.88 29.48 6.07
CA LEU A 291 -11.71 28.67 5.16
C LEU A 291 -11.13 28.63 3.76
N GLN A 292 -10.75 29.78 3.18
CA GLN A 292 -10.13 29.84 1.84
C GLN A 292 -8.85 29.01 1.75
N PHE A 293 -8.02 29.02 2.80
CA PHE A 293 -6.83 28.20 2.85
C PHE A 293 -7.18 26.71 2.88
N LEU A 294 -8.07 26.30 3.79
CA LEU A 294 -8.51 24.91 3.94
C LEU A 294 -9.17 24.37 2.66
N ASP A 295 -9.99 25.19 1.99
CA ASP A 295 -10.58 24.90 0.67
C ASP A 295 -9.51 24.61 -0.38
N LYS A 296 -8.49 25.47 -0.46
CA LYS A 296 -7.36 25.29 -1.38
C LYS A 296 -6.59 24.00 -1.09
N GLN A 297 -6.50 23.60 0.18
CA GLN A 297 -5.87 22.35 0.59
C GLN A 297 -6.77 21.12 0.46
N HIS A 298 -8.06 21.29 0.14
CA HIS A 298 -9.06 20.24 0.17
C HIS A 298 -9.13 19.53 1.54
N ALA A 299 -9.08 20.30 2.61
CA ALA A 299 -9.06 19.81 3.99
C ALA A 299 -10.47 19.42 4.45
N THR A 300 -11.00 18.30 3.97
CA THR A 300 -12.40 17.87 4.20
C THR A 300 -12.65 17.26 5.58
N GLY A 301 -11.59 17.13 6.40
CA GLY A 301 -11.66 16.63 7.77
C GLY A 301 -12.21 17.65 8.78
N LYS A 302 -11.88 17.42 10.06
CA LYS A 302 -12.29 18.32 11.15
C LYS A 302 -11.36 19.52 11.23
N ASN A 303 -11.87 20.70 10.91
CA ASN A 303 -11.13 21.95 11.03
C ASN A 303 -11.82 22.90 11.99
N TYR A 304 -11.02 23.54 12.83
CA TYR A 304 -11.49 24.47 13.81
C TYR A 304 -10.70 25.78 13.76
N LEU A 305 -11.36 26.88 14.12
CA LEU A 305 -10.75 28.16 14.45
C LEU A 305 -10.93 28.39 15.94
N PHE A 306 -9.84 28.68 16.65
CA PHE A 306 -9.94 29.05 18.06
C PHE A 306 -10.70 30.38 18.21
N SER A 307 -11.77 30.40 19.02
CA SER A 307 -12.63 31.58 19.17
C SER A 307 -12.09 32.62 20.16
N GLY A 308 -11.06 32.27 20.93
CA GLY A 308 -10.45 33.18 21.89
C GLY A 308 -9.42 34.12 21.26
N THR A 309 -9.32 35.32 21.82
CA THR A 309 -8.27 36.30 21.47
C THR A 309 -6.98 36.08 22.26
N ASP A 310 -7.07 35.45 23.44
CA ASP A 310 -5.92 35.09 24.27
C ASP A 310 -5.33 33.74 23.84
N LYS A 311 -4.22 33.77 23.10
CA LYS A 311 -3.54 32.58 22.60
C LYS A 311 -2.86 31.78 23.72
N TYR A 312 -2.57 32.38 24.87
CA TYR A 312 -2.00 31.64 26.01
C TYR A 312 -3.02 30.67 26.61
N GLN A 313 -4.31 30.99 26.56
CA GLN A 313 -5.36 30.04 26.95
C GLN A 313 -5.47 28.85 25.99
N LEU A 314 -5.22 29.07 24.69
CA LEU A 314 -5.11 27.97 23.74
C LEU A 314 -3.91 27.09 24.07
N MET A 315 -2.75 27.68 24.34
CA MET A 315 -1.53 26.95 24.70
C MET A 315 -1.73 26.09 25.94
N GLU A 316 -2.21 26.70 27.04
CA GLU A 316 -2.47 26.02 28.30
C GLU A 316 -3.55 24.93 28.18
N ALA A 317 -4.53 25.13 27.28
CA ALA A 317 -5.54 24.12 27.01
C ALA A 317 -5.01 22.94 26.22
N VAL A 318 -4.06 23.17 25.28
CA VAL A 318 -3.49 22.14 24.39
C VAL A 318 -2.43 21.30 25.09
N ASP A 319 -1.37 21.95 25.57
CA ASP A 319 -0.29 21.32 26.31
C ASP A 319 0.42 22.42 27.11
N PRO A 320 0.36 22.41 28.46
CA PRO A 320 1.07 23.37 29.31
C PRO A 320 2.60 23.42 29.08
N LYS A 321 3.17 22.41 28.41
CA LYS A 321 4.59 22.38 28.02
C LYS A 321 4.88 23.18 26.76
N TRP A 322 3.87 23.49 25.94
CA TRP A 322 4.02 24.22 24.69
C TRP A 322 4.49 25.66 24.97
N GLN A 323 5.59 26.07 24.35
CA GLN A 323 6.20 27.39 24.54
C GLN A 323 5.69 28.46 23.58
N GLY A 324 4.72 28.13 22.72
CA GLY A 324 3.94 29.08 21.93
C GLY A 324 4.40 29.26 20.48
N ALA A 325 5.50 28.64 20.05
CA ALA A 325 5.87 28.67 18.64
C ALA A 325 4.94 27.75 17.83
N LEU A 326 4.47 28.24 16.69
CA LEU A 326 3.75 27.46 15.69
C LEU A 326 4.73 26.97 14.60
N PRO A 327 4.44 25.84 13.93
CA PRO A 327 3.34 24.92 14.20
C PRO A 327 3.54 24.12 15.49
N TYR A 328 2.46 23.58 16.03
CA TYR A 328 2.50 22.65 17.16
C TYR A 328 1.63 21.43 16.87
N THR A 329 2.18 20.23 17.03
CA THR A 329 1.50 18.99 16.68
C THR A 329 1.48 18.05 17.88
N VAL A 330 0.32 17.47 18.19
CA VAL A 330 0.16 16.46 19.24
C VAL A 330 -0.59 15.24 18.73
N LEU A 331 -0.22 14.06 19.24
CA LEU A 331 -0.93 12.80 19.02
C LEU A 331 -1.55 12.35 20.33
N VAL A 332 -2.85 12.10 20.30
CA VAL A 332 -3.67 11.89 21.51
C VAL A 332 -4.41 10.56 21.42
N GLU A 333 -4.15 9.68 22.39
CA GLU A 333 -4.89 8.42 22.56
C GLU A 333 -6.31 8.67 23.09
N PRO A 334 -7.24 7.71 22.90
CA PRO A 334 -8.50 7.69 23.63
C PRO A 334 -8.29 7.87 25.13
N GLY A 335 -9.08 8.74 25.76
CA GLY A 335 -8.92 9.10 27.17
C GLY A 335 -7.90 10.23 27.43
N GLY A 336 -7.30 10.78 26.38
CA GLY A 336 -6.65 12.09 26.40
C GLY A 336 -5.17 12.10 26.75
N LYS A 337 -4.53 10.94 26.69
CA LYS A 337 -3.07 10.85 26.87
C LYS A 337 -2.36 11.33 25.61
N ILE A 338 -1.56 12.39 25.74
CA ILE A 338 -0.65 12.86 24.70
C ILE A 338 0.55 11.91 24.64
N VAL A 339 0.73 11.22 23.52
CA VAL A 339 1.83 10.24 23.29
C VAL A 339 2.92 10.78 22.37
N TYR A 340 2.67 11.89 21.71
CA TYR A 340 3.66 12.63 20.92
C TYR A 340 3.29 14.11 20.93
N ALA A 341 4.31 14.97 21.03
CA ALA A 341 4.16 16.41 20.96
C ALA A 341 5.42 17.00 20.29
N GLN A 342 5.23 17.90 19.34
CA GLN A 342 6.32 18.55 18.62
C GLN A 342 6.00 20.01 18.35
N GLN A 343 6.96 20.87 18.67
CA GLN A 343 6.97 22.27 18.29
C GLN A 343 7.87 22.44 17.06
N GLY A 344 7.39 23.18 16.06
CA GLY A 344 8.06 23.34 14.78
C GLY A 344 7.62 22.29 13.75
N GLU A 345 8.23 22.37 12.57
CA GLU A 345 7.87 21.54 11.42
C GLU A 345 8.04 20.05 11.72
N ILE A 346 7.13 19.22 11.22
CA ILE A 346 7.20 17.76 11.35
C ILE A 346 8.08 17.14 10.26
N ASP A 347 8.68 15.99 10.57
CA ASP A 347 9.15 15.06 9.53
C ASP A 347 7.98 14.14 9.17
N PRO A 348 7.42 14.21 7.95
CA PRO A 348 6.23 13.46 7.58
C PRO A 348 6.48 11.96 7.53
N VAL A 349 7.69 11.53 7.18
CA VAL A 349 8.05 10.11 7.14
C VAL A 349 8.16 9.57 8.56
N ALA A 350 8.83 10.29 9.45
CA ALA A 350 8.94 9.90 10.85
C ALA A 350 7.57 9.88 11.55
N LEU A 351 6.72 10.89 11.31
CA LEU A 351 5.39 10.96 11.90
C LEU A 351 4.47 9.83 11.38
N ARG A 352 4.49 9.55 10.07
CA ARG A 352 3.74 8.41 9.49
C ARG A 352 4.19 7.09 10.12
N SER A 353 5.50 6.88 10.25
CA SER A 353 6.06 5.68 10.87
C SER A 353 5.63 5.55 12.34
N LEU A 354 5.69 6.65 13.10
CA LEU A 354 5.24 6.68 14.49
C LEU A 354 3.76 6.30 14.62
N ILE A 355 2.89 6.85 13.76
CA ILE A 355 1.46 6.53 13.74
C ILE A 355 1.24 5.05 13.36
N PHE A 356 1.89 4.57 12.31
CA PHE A 356 1.73 3.18 11.86
C PHE A 356 2.16 2.17 12.94
N HIS A 357 3.26 2.42 13.63
CA HIS A 357 3.76 1.53 14.68
C HIS A 357 3.02 1.68 16.02
N HIS A 358 2.06 2.59 16.12
CA HIS A 358 1.23 2.72 17.30
C HIS A 358 0.37 1.45 17.51
N PRO A 359 0.21 0.93 18.75
CA PRO A 359 -0.56 -0.29 19.02
C PRO A 359 -2.02 -0.28 18.54
N MET A 360 -2.61 0.91 18.35
CA MET A 360 -3.97 1.08 17.81
C MET A 360 -4.05 0.96 16.28
N ILE A 361 -2.95 1.23 15.57
CA ILE A 361 -2.91 1.18 14.12
C ILE A 361 -2.27 -0.15 13.71
N GLY A 362 -0.96 -0.18 13.48
CA GLY A 362 -0.21 -1.39 13.15
C GLY A 362 -0.68 -2.10 11.86
N PRO A 363 -0.04 -3.25 11.57
CA PRO A 363 -0.49 -4.17 10.54
C PRO A 363 -1.91 -4.68 10.81
N LEU A 364 -2.66 -4.96 9.74
CA LEU A 364 -4.03 -5.51 9.84
C LEU A 364 -4.01 -6.90 10.49
N TYR A 365 -3.10 -7.75 10.04
CA TYR A 365 -2.91 -9.10 10.59
C TYR A 365 -1.74 -9.06 11.57
N ARG A 366 -2.04 -9.36 12.83
CA ARG A 366 -1.06 -9.49 13.91
C ARG A 366 -0.75 -10.97 14.12
N GLU A 367 0.51 -11.28 14.40
CA GLU A 367 0.97 -12.63 14.75
C GLU A 367 0.48 -13.07 16.14
#